data_AF-A0A958UWY6-F1
#
_entry.id   AF-A0A958UWY6-F1
#
_cell.length_a   1.000
_cell.length_b   1.000
_cell.length_c   1.000
_cell.angle_alpha   90.00
_cell.angle_beta   90.00
_cell.angle_gamma   90.00
#
_symmetry.space_group_name_H-M   'P 1'
#
loop_
_entity.id
_entity.type
_entity.pdbx_description
1 polymer ?
#
loop_
_entity_poly.entity_id
_entity_poly.type
_entity_poly.pdbx_seq_one_letter_code
_entity_poly.pdbx_strand_id
1 'polypeptide(L)'
;MKSHITPHNYNITRSDRRHRNKHNSFLIWFTGLSGSGKSTIANLVEKELFKNGINTYILDGDNVRNGINKDLTFSPEDRTENIRRIAEVANLFIDS
;
A
#
# COMPACT_ATOMS: atom_id res chain seq x y z
N MET A 1 -10.30 -0.44 -23.40
CA MET A 1 -11.39 0.49 -23.07
C MET A 1 -10.82 1.66 -22.29
N LYS A 2 -10.78 2.86 -22.88
CA LYS A 2 -10.62 4.12 -22.13
C LYS A 2 -11.88 4.92 -22.42
N SER A 3 -12.76 5.02 -21.44
CA SER A 3 -14.03 5.73 -21.58
C SER A 3 -14.23 6.62 -20.35
N HIS A 4 -14.15 7.93 -20.58
CA HIS A 4 -14.73 8.97 -19.70
C HIS A 4 -14.32 8.96 -18.23
N ILE A 5 -13.03 8.81 -17.92
CA ILE A 5 -12.53 9.10 -16.56
C ILE A 5 -12.13 10.57 -16.52
N THR A 6 -13.03 11.43 -16.03
CA THR A 6 -12.70 12.81 -15.65
C THR A 6 -12.24 12.83 -14.20
N PRO A 7 -11.02 13.30 -13.89
CA PRO A 7 -10.58 13.45 -12.51
C PRO A 7 -11.56 14.35 -11.75
N HIS A 8 -12.10 13.85 -10.64
CA HIS A 8 -12.91 14.67 -9.76
C HIS A 8 -11.99 15.34 -8.73
N ASN A 9 -12.04 16.67 -8.65
CA ASN A 9 -11.32 17.40 -7.62
C ASN A 9 -12.14 17.37 -6.34
N TYR A 10 -11.65 16.67 -5.32
CA TYR A 10 -12.25 16.67 -4.00
C TYR A 10 -11.80 17.89 -3.20
N ASN A 11 -12.67 18.40 -2.33
CA ASN A 11 -12.37 19.57 -1.49
C ASN A 11 -11.25 19.31 -0.47
N ILE A 12 -11.03 18.05 -0.09
CA ILE A 12 -9.95 17.65 0.82
C ILE A 12 -8.77 17.15 0.00
N THR A 13 -7.64 17.83 0.12
CA THR A 13 -6.41 17.51 -0.58
C THR A 13 -5.50 16.62 0.27
N ARG A 14 -4.50 16.01 -0.37
CA ARG A 14 -3.40 15.33 0.32
C ARG A 14 -2.65 16.26 1.29
N SER A 15 -2.56 17.56 0.99
CA SER A 15 -1.93 18.54 1.88
C SER A 15 -2.74 18.71 3.18
N ASP A 16 -4.06 18.78 3.08
CA ASP A 16 -4.95 18.91 4.24
C ASP A 16 -4.84 17.69 5.15
N ARG A 17 -4.80 16.49 4.56
CA ARG A 17 -4.64 15.23 5.31
C ARG A 17 -3.29 15.15 6.00
N ARG A 18 -2.19 15.51 5.32
CA ARG A 18 -0.86 15.59 5.93
C ARG A 18 -0.79 16.61 7.07
N HIS A 19 -1.41 17.77 6.91
CA HIS A 19 -1.47 18.79 7.95
C HIS A 19 -2.22 18.26 9.19
N ARG A 20 -3.38 17.61 8.98
CA ARG A 20 -4.15 16.96 10.06
C ARG A 20 -3.35 15.85 10.75
N ASN A 21 -2.68 14.99 9.99
CA ASN A 21 -1.93 13.85 10.50
C ASN A 21 -0.59 14.27 11.14
N LYS A 22 -0.13 15.50 10.92
CA LYS A 22 1.17 16.04 11.38
C LYS A 22 2.39 15.26 10.86
N HIS A 23 2.23 14.57 9.72
CA HIS A 23 3.32 13.88 9.04
C HIS A 23 3.05 13.78 7.53
N ASN A 24 4.11 13.50 6.76
CA ASN A 24 3.99 13.20 5.33
C ASN A 24 3.53 11.76 5.09
N SER A 25 2.94 11.51 3.93
CA SER A 25 2.57 10.16 3.48
C SER A 25 3.57 9.66 2.44
N PHE A 26 4.11 8.45 2.63
CA PHE A 26 5.09 7.81 1.74
C PHE A 26 4.86 6.30 1.69
N LEU A 27 5.51 5.63 0.73
CA LEU A 27 5.49 4.18 0.56
C LEU A 27 6.88 3.62 0.80
N ILE A 28 6.99 2.61 1.66
CA ILE A 28 8.19 1.78 1.79
C ILE A 28 7.90 0.44 1.13
N TRP A 29 8.60 0.15 0.02
CA TRP A 29 8.41 -1.08 -0.73
C TRP A 29 9.52 -2.09 -0.42
N PHE A 30 9.23 -3.10 0.40
CA PHE A 30 10.16 -4.19 0.69
C PHE A 30 10.11 -5.24 -0.42
N THR A 31 11.26 -5.53 -1.03
CA THR A 31 11.43 -6.57 -2.05
C THR A 31 12.60 -7.49 -1.70
N GLY A 32 12.55 -8.73 -2.18
CA GLY A 32 13.52 -9.76 -1.84
C GLY A 32 12.94 -11.17 -1.87
N LEU A 33 13.83 -12.16 -1.84
CA LEU A 33 13.48 -13.59 -1.89
C LEU A 33 12.54 -14.01 -0.74
N SER A 34 11.80 -15.10 -0.94
CA SER A 34 11.03 -15.70 0.17
C SER A 34 11.98 -16.05 1.32
N GLY A 35 11.57 -15.76 2.56
CA GLY A 35 12.42 -15.97 3.75
C GLY A 35 13.52 -14.92 3.99
N SER A 36 13.69 -13.91 3.13
CA SER A 36 14.73 -12.86 3.31
C SER A 36 14.46 -11.86 4.45
N GLY A 37 13.43 -12.08 5.27
CA GLY A 37 13.10 -11.22 6.41
C GLY A 37 12.24 -9.98 6.11
N LYS A 38 11.63 -9.85 4.92
CA LYS A 38 10.80 -8.68 4.54
C LYS A 38 9.71 -8.35 5.57
N SER A 39 8.85 -9.31 5.89
CA SER A 39 7.74 -9.10 6.83
C SER A 39 8.25 -8.84 8.25
N THR A 40 9.39 -9.44 8.64
CA THR A 40 10.04 -9.17 9.93
C THR A 40 10.49 -7.71 10.03
N ILE A 41 11.18 -7.19 9.02
CA ILE A 41 11.65 -5.80 8.99
C ILE A 41 10.47 -4.85 8.89
N ALA A 42 9.48 -5.13 8.03
CA ALA A 42 8.28 -4.30 7.88
C ALA A 42 7.53 -4.14 9.20
N ASN A 43 7.35 -5.22 9.95
CA ASN A 43 6.71 -5.20 11.28
C ASN A 43 7.50 -4.37 12.31
N LEU A 44 8.83 -4.47 12.31
CA LEU A 44 9.66 -3.66 13.21
C LEU A 44 9.62 -2.17 12.85
N VAL A 45 9.59 -1.84 11.56
CA VAL A 45 9.45 -0.47 11.06
C VAL A 45 8.08 0.10 11.43
N GLU A 46 6.99 -0.64 11.20
CA GLU A 46 5.63 -0.23 11.58
C GLU A 46 5.53 0.01 13.09
N LYS A 47 6.06 -0.91 13.90
CA LYS A 47 6.09 -0.76 15.36
C LYS A 47 6.78 0.52 15.81
N GLU A 48 7.90 0.88 15.18
CA GLU A 48 8.64 2.09 15.54
C GLU A 48 7.92 3.36 15.06
N LEU A 49 7.38 3.36 13.83
CA LEU A 49 6.59 4.47 13.31
C LEU A 49 5.33 4.71 14.15
N PHE A 50 4.66 3.65 14.58
CA PHE A 50 3.48 3.72 15.44
C PHE A 50 3.79 4.38 16.79
N LYS A 51 4.90 4.03 17.43
CA LYS A 51 5.33 4.70 18.67
C LYS A 51 5.58 6.20 18.48
N ASN A 52 6.03 6.60 17.30
CA ASN A 52 6.26 7.99 16.93
C ASN A 52 4.96 8.72 16.51
N GLY A 53 3.80 8.08 16.65
CA GLY A 53 2.50 8.67 16.30
C GLY A 53 2.25 8.78 14.79
N ILE A 54 2.99 8.04 13.97
CA ILE A 54 2.82 8.03 12.52
C ILE A 54 1.78 6.96 12.15
N ASN A 55 0.74 7.38 11.43
CA ASN A 55 -0.26 6.45 10.90
C ASN A 55 0.36 5.61 9.78
N THR A 56 0.33 4.28 9.94
CA THR A 56 0.95 3.32 9.03
C THR A 56 0.08 2.07 8.89
N TYR A 57 0.31 1.32 7.81
CA TYR A 57 -0.34 0.04 7.57
C TYR A 57 0.54 -0.85 6.69
N ILE A 58 0.69 -2.13 7.06
CA ILE A 58 1.41 -3.12 6.25
C ILE A 58 0.47 -3.79 5.22
N LEU A 59 0.86 -3.70 3.95
CA LEU A 59 0.28 -4.49 2.86
C LEU A 59 1.18 -5.71 2.61
N ASP A 60 0.75 -6.88 3.09
CA ASP A 60 1.43 -8.16 2.83
C ASP A 60 0.70 -8.97 1.74
N GLY A 61 1.45 -9.71 0.94
CA GLY A 61 0.92 -10.60 -0.09
C GLY A 61 -0.11 -11.58 0.48
N ASP A 62 0.07 -12.06 1.71
CA ASP A 62 -0.87 -12.99 2.35
C ASP A 62 -2.19 -12.30 2.75
N ASN A 63 -2.12 -11.08 3.30
CA ASN A 63 -3.31 -10.30 3.67
C ASN A 63 -4.14 -9.92 2.44
N VAL A 64 -3.46 -9.57 1.34
CA VAL A 64 -4.09 -9.12 0.10
C VAL A 64 -4.64 -10.32 -0.70
N ARG A 65 -3.95 -11.47 -0.70
CA ARG A 65 -4.38 -12.73 -1.35
C ARG A 65 -5.67 -13.29 -0.75
N ASN A 66 -5.92 -13.12 0.54
CA ASN A 66 -7.17 -13.55 1.15
C ASN A 66 -8.36 -12.60 0.86
N GLY A 67 -8.09 -11.43 0.26
CA GLY A 67 -9.10 -10.40 -0.01
C GLY A 67 -9.16 -10.03 -1.49
N ILE A 68 -8.67 -8.82 -1.82
CA ILE A 68 -8.76 -8.21 -3.15
C ILE A 68 -8.03 -9.02 -4.24
N ASN A 69 -7.12 -9.92 -3.88
CA ASN A 69 -6.37 -10.78 -4.82
C ASN A 69 -6.74 -12.27 -4.70
N LYS A 70 -7.90 -12.61 -4.14
CA LYS A 70 -8.32 -14.01 -3.96
C LYS A 70 -8.56 -14.78 -5.27
N ASP A 71 -8.79 -14.06 -6.36
CA ASP A 71 -8.98 -14.60 -7.71
C ASP A 71 -7.65 -14.95 -8.41
N LEU A 72 -6.52 -14.51 -7.86
CA LEU A 72 -5.20 -14.69 -8.46
C LEU A 72 -4.55 -16.00 -7.99
N THR A 73 -3.96 -16.74 -8.94
CA THR A 73 -3.20 -17.96 -8.67
C THR A 73 -1.71 -17.66 -8.43
N PHE A 74 -0.81 -18.58 -8.80
CA PHE A 74 0.65 -18.43 -8.70
C PHE A 74 1.35 -18.35 -10.05
N SER A 75 0.60 -18.23 -11.15
CA SER A 75 1.15 -18.02 -12.50
C SER A 75 1.99 -16.74 -12.58
N PRO A 76 2.94 -16.64 -13.52
CA PRO A 76 3.72 -15.42 -13.73
C PRO A 76 2.84 -14.17 -13.97
N GLU A 77 1.74 -14.32 -14.71
CA GLU A 77 0.79 -13.26 -15.03
C GLU A 77 0.06 -12.80 -13.76
N ASP A 78 -0.43 -13.74 -12.95
CA ASP A 78 -1.14 -13.44 -11.71
C ASP A 78 -0.22 -12.81 -10.66
N ARG A 79 1.07 -13.14 -10.66
CA ARG A 79 2.08 -12.46 -9.81
C ARG A 79 2.25 -11.00 -10.22
N THR A 80 2.28 -10.74 -11.52
CA THR A 80 2.36 -9.37 -12.06
C THR A 80 1.13 -8.56 -11.67
N GLU A 81 -0.06 -9.14 -11.83
CA GLU A 81 -1.32 -8.50 -11.46
C GLU A 81 -1.45 -8.29 -9.95
N ASN A 82 -0.98 -9.24 -9.15
CA ASN A 82 -0.92 -9.12 -7.69
C ASN A 82 -0.09 -7.90 -7.27
N ILE A 83 1.10 -7.71 -7.87
CA ILE A 83 1.96 -6.56 -7.60
C ILE A 83 1.28 -5.25 -8.06
N ARG A 84 0.66 -5.25 -9.24
CA ARG A 84 -0.07 -4.08 -9.77
C ARG A 84 -1.19 -3.65 -8.81
N ARG A 85 -2.02 -4.59 -8.35
CA ARG A 85 -3.12 -4.31 -7.41
C ARG A 85 -2.60 -3.78 -6.07
N ILE A 86 -1.52 -4.37 -5.52
CA ILE A 86 -0.89 -3.88 -4.28
C ILE A 86 -0.38 -2.45 -4.46
N ALA A 87 0.25 -2.13 -5.60
CA ALA A 87 0.74 -0.79 -5.88
C ALA A 87 -0.40 0.25 -5.98
N GLU A 88 -1.51 -0.09 -6.63
CA GLU A 88 -2.70 0.79 -6.69
C GLU A 88 -3.32 1.02 -5.30
N VAL A 89 -3.45 -0.04 -4.49
CA VAL A 89 -3.93 0.08 -3.12
C VAL A 89 -3.00 0.94 -2.28
N ALA A 90 -1.69 0.73 -2.38
CA ALA A 90 -0.69 1.55 -1.70
C ALA A 90 -0.80 3.03 -2.09
N ASN A 91 -1.07 3.33 -3.36
CA ASN A 91 -1.26 4.70 -3.82
C ASN A 91 -2.48 5.38 -3.16
N LEU A 92 -3.56 4.63 -2.89
CA LEU A 92 -4.70 5.15 -2.12
C LEU A 92 -4.33 5.45 -0.67
N PHE A 93 -3.51 4.61 -0.02
CA PHE A 93 -3.01 4.87 1.34
C PHE A 93 -2.10 6.11 1.38
N ILE A 94 -1.31 6.34 0.33
CA ILE A 94 -0.45 7.53 0.21
C ILE A 94 -1.29 8.83 0.07
N ASP A 95 -2.48 8.74 -0.51
CA ASP A 95 -3.40 9.87 -0.63
C ASP A 95 -4.16 10.17 0.68
N SER A 96 -4.34 9.16 1.55
CA SER A 96 -5.12 9.24 2.80
C SER A 96 -4.48 9.99 3.98
#